data_AF-A0A1J3D5X8-F1
#
_entry.id   AF-A0A1J3D5X8-F1
#
_cell.length_a   1.000
_cell.length_b   1.000
_cell.length_c   1.000
_cell.angle_alpha   90.00
_cell.angle_beta   90.00
_cell.angle_gamma   90.00
#
_symmetry.space_group_name_H-M   'P 1'
#
loop_
_entity.id
_entity.type
_entity.pdbx_description
1 polymer ?
#
loop_
_entity_poly.entity_id
_entity_poly.type
_entity_poly.pdbx_seq_one_letter_code
_entity_poly.pdbx_strand_id
1 'polypeptide(L)'
;NRPDALDPALRRSLRFDKEICLDVPDEKAREEIFSLATRNLRLESTLDRSKIARPTSGFVGADFEVLAKNAAMVTAKRAIYARETELSSDIDICSLMKQAVSEEEEKRLFVTTSDFEEALKDFQPTLTREGFSTIPDVTWDDIGGLDHVREAFYHHVIRRFKFPEECKGFENCLETGFLLYGPPGCGKTLVAQAVANEAGVNFIHVEGPQFLNKYVG
;
A
#
# COMPACT_ATOMS: atom_id res chain seq x y z
N ASN A 1 -6.56 -19.12 -3.09
CA ASN A 1 -6.34 -17.87 -3.86
C ASN A 1 -7.00 -17.87 -5.24
N ARG A 2 -7.22 -19.02 -5.89
CA ARG A 2 -7.90 -19.10 -7.20
C ARG A 2 -9.30 -19.72 -7.06
N PRO A 3 -10.39 -18.93 -7.06
CA PRO A 3 -11.74 -19.46 -6.89
C PRO A 3 -12.19 -20.33 -8.08
N ASP A 4 -11.57 -20.16 -9.24
CA ASP A 4 -11.70 -20.96 -10.45
C ASP A 4 -11.04 -22.35 -10.34
N ALA A 5 -10.15 -22.56 -9.37
CA ALA A 5 -9.57 -23.88 -9.10
C ALA A 5 -10.49 -24.80 -8.28
N LEU A 6 -11.60 -24.27 -7.72
CA LEU A 6 -12.61 -25.05 -7.03
C LEU A 6 -13.57 -25.71 -8.02
N ASP A 7 -14.01 -26.93 -7.72
CA ASP A 7 -15.01 -27.64 -8.52
C ASP A 7 -16.32 -26.83 -8.58
N PRO A 8 -16.81 -26.45 -9.79
CA PRO A 8 -18.06 -25.72 -9.95
C PRO A 8 -19.28 -26.42 -9.30
N ALA A 9 -19.26 -27.74 -9.14
CA ALA A 9 -20.32 -28.48 -8.48
C ALA A 9 -20.46 -28.13 -6.99
N LEU A 10 -19.40 -27.64 -6.33
CA LEU A 10 -19.44 -27.22 -4.92
C LEU A 10 -20.08 -25.84 -4.72
N ARG A 11 -20.06 -24.99 -5.76
CA ARG A 11 -20.63 -23.62 -5.76
C ARG A 11 -22.12 -23.58 -6.11
N ARG A 12 -22.76 -24.75 -6.25
CA ARG A 12 -24.21 -24.85 -6.51
C ARG A 12 -25.01 -24.69 -5.22
N SER A 13 -26.26 -24.27 -5.37
CA SER A 13 -27.25 -24.17 -4.30
C SER A 13 -27.32 -25.44 -3.43
N LEU A 14 -27.45 -25.26 -2.12
CA LEU A 14 -27.45 -26.27 -1.04
C LEU A 14 -26.07 -26.83 -0.67
N ARG A 15 -24.98 -26.12 -0.99
CA ARG A 15 -23.60 -26.48 -0.66
C ARG A 15 -22.87 -25.22 -0.16
N PHE A 16 -22.01 -24.62 -0.99
CA PHE A 16 -21.45 -23.30 -0.73
C PHE A 16 -22.32 -22.24 -1.40
N ASP A 17 -23.37 -21.84 -0.70
CA ASP A 17 -24.43 -20.97 -1.22
C ASP A 17 -24.03 -19.48 -1.25
N LYS A 18 -22.97 -19.12 -0.52
CA LYS A 18 -22.51 -17.75 -0.36
C LYS A 18 -21.02 -17.68 -0.64
N GLU A 19 -20.64 -16.62 -1.34
CA GLU A 19 -19.25 -16.27 -1.59
C GLU A 19 -19.01 -14.88 -1.04
N ILE A 20 -17.90 -14.73 -0.32
CA ILE A 20 -17.46 -13.46 0.24
C ILE A 20 -16.12 -13.16 -0.40
N CYS A 21 -16.07 -12.13 -1.24
CA CYS A 21 -14.83 -11.62 -1.80
C CYS A 21 -14.17 -10.70 -0.78
N LEU A 22 -12.88 -10.94 -0.52
CA LEU A 22 -12.05 -10.04 0.26
C LEU A 22 -11.14 -9.31 -0.73
N ASP A 23 -11.42 -8.01 -0.92
CA ASP A 23 -10.66 -7.18 -1.85
C ASP A 23 -9.39 -6.61 -1.20
N VAL A 24 -8.54 -6.02 -2.04
CA VAL A 24 -7.34 -5.29 -1.60
C VAL A 24 -7.77 -4.09 -0.76
N PRO A 25 -7.17 -3.85 0.42
CA PRO A 25 -7.58 -2.73 1.27
C PRO A 25 -7.24 -1.38 0.64
N ASP A 26 -8.21 -0.46 0.69
CA ASP A 26 -8.02 0.95 0.36
C ASP A 26 -7.22 1.67 1.47
N GLU A 27 -6.89 2.95 1.28
CA GLU A 27 -6.08 3.71 2.23
C GLU A 27 -6.71 3.74 3.64
N LYS A 28 -8.02 3.93 3.75
CA LYS A 28 -8.74 3.94 5.03
C LYS A 28 -8.72 2.58 5.72
N ALA A 29 -8.97 1.51 4.97
CA ALA A 29 -8.86 0.15 5.50
C ALA A 29 -7.42 -0.15 5.95
N ARG A 30 -6.40 0.33 5.22
CA ARG A 30 -5.00 0.22 5.62
C ARG A 30 -4.70 0.97 6.93
N GLU A 31 -5.28 2.14 7.17
CA GLU A 31 -5.17 2.84 8.47
C GLU A 31 -5.75 2.01 9.62
N GLU A 32 -6.92 1.41 9.41
CA GLU A 32 -7.57 0.55 10.42
C GLU A 32 -6.77 -0.73 10.68
N ILE A 33 -6.31 -1.38 9.61
CA ILE A 33 -5.46 -2.57 9.69
C ILE A 33 -4.14 -2.23 10.40
N PHE A 34 -3.52 -1.10 10.09
CA PHE A 34 -2.33 -0.62 10.77
C PHE A 34 -2.59 -0.41 12.27
N SER A 35 -3.72 0.23 12.63
CA SER A 35 -4.11 0.42 14.02
C SER A 35 -4.31 -0.91 14.76
N LEU A 36 -4.83 -1.94 14.07
CA LEU A 36 -5.00 -3.26 14.64
C LEU A 36 -3.66 -3.99 14.80
N ALA A 37 -2.79 -3.92 13.79
CA ALA A 37 -1.47 -4.56 13.78
C ALA A 37 -0.55 -3.97 14.86
N THR A 38 -0.68 -2.67 15.13
CA THR A 38 0.12 -1.94 16.12
C THR A 38 -0.48 -1.90 17.51
N ARG A 39 -1.63 -2.55 17.76
CA ARG A 39 -2.35 -2.52 19.06
C ARG A 39 -1.52 -2.96 20.26
N ASN A 40 -0.51 -3.81 20.04
CA ASN A 40 0.37 -4.34 21.07
C ASN A 40 1.66 -3.53 21.23
N LEU A 41 1.88 -2.51 20.41
CA LEU A 41 3.04 -1.63 20.46
C LEU A 41 2.71 -0.35 21.24
N ARG A 42 3.71 0.16 21.96
CA ARG A 42 3.65 1.51 22.52
C ARG A 42 4.00 2.50 21.43
N LEU A 43 3.01 3.18 20.90
CA LEU A 43 3.18 4.20 19.87
C LEU A 43 3.37 5.57 20.52
N GLU A 44 4.13 6.43 19.85
CA GLU A 44 4.20 7.85 20.17
C GLU A 44 2.81 8.51 20.00
N SER A 45 2.39 9.34 20.96
CA SER A 45 1.04 9.95 20.97
C SER A 45 0.75 10.87 19.77
N THR A 46 1.80 11.37 19.11
CA THR A 46 1.74 12.26 17.95
C THR A 46 1.78 11.51 16.62
N LEU A 47 1.85 10.17 16.64
CA LEU A 47 2.00 9.35 15.44
C LEU A 47 0.75 9.45 14.57
N ASP A 48 0.95 9.93 13.35
CA ASP A 48 -0.09 10.07 12.35
C ASP A 48 -0.18 8.79 11.50
N ARG A 49 -1.30 8.08 11.62
CA ARG A 49 -1.51 6.78 10.95
C ARG A 49 -1.67 6.95 9.44
N SER A 50 -2.24 8.06 8.99
CA SER A 50 -2.44 8.36 7.58
C SER A 50 -1.10 8.48 6.86
N LYS A 51 -0.06 9.00 7.52
CA LYS A 51 1.30 9.08 6.96
C LYS A 51 1.93 7.72 6.71
N ILE A 52 1.50 6.67 7.41
CA ILE A 52 1.98 5.30 7.20
C ILE A 52 1.10 4.55 6.19
N ALA A 53 -0.21 4.80 6.20
CA ALA A 53 -1.16 4.16 5.28
C ALA A 53 -1.03 4.63 3.82
N ARG A 54 -0.68 5.92 3.62
CA ARG A 54 -0.50 6.51 2.30
C ARG A 54 0.62 5.87 1.48
N PRO A 55 1.86 5.65 1.98
CA PRO A 55 2.93 5.02 1.20
C PRO A 55 2.84 3.48 1.11
N THR A 56 1.79 2.85 1.65
CA THR A 56 1.68 1.39 1.76
C THR A 56 0.68 0.77 0.78
N SER A 57 0.54 1.31 -0.45
CA SER A 57 -0.23 0.58 -1.49
C SER A 57 0.27 -0.84 -1.66
N GLY A 58 -0.69 -1.76 -1.77
CA GLY A 58 -0.42 -3.17 -1.93
C GLY A 58 -0.08 -3.92 -0.64
N PHE A 59 -0.07 -3.24 0.51
CA PHE A 59 0.04 -3.92 1.79
C PHE A 59 -1.26 -4.64 2.14
N VAL A 60 -1.11 -5.86 2.67
CA VAL A 60 -2.19 -6.61 3.30
C VAL A 60 -1.99 -6.70 4.81
N GLY A 61 -2.94 -7.27 5.55
CA GLY A 61 -2.84 -7.41 7.00
C GLY A 61 -1.56 -8.08 7.49
N ALA A 62 -1.07 -9.09 6.77
CA ALA A 62 0.20 -9.74 7.09
C ALA A 62 1.40 -8.80 6.93
N ASP A 63 1.39 -7.91 5.94
CA ASP A 63 2.47 -6.97 5.70
C ASP A 63 2.57 -5.96 6.85
N PHE A 64 1.42 -5.46 7.34
CA PHE A 64 1.38 -4.56 8.49
C PHE A 64 1.87 -5.23 9.78
N GLU A 65 1.62 -6.52 9.96
CA GLU A 65 2.14 -7.26 11.12
C GLU A 65 3.67 -7.40 11.08
N VAL A 66 4.24 -7.65 9.89
CA VAL A 66 5.70 -7.69 9.70
C VAL A 66 6.29 -6.29 9.87
N LEU A 67 5.65 -5.26 9.31
CA LEU A 67 6.07 -3.87 9.46
C LEU A 67 6.13 -3.45 10.94
N ALA A 68 5.10 -3.80 11.72
CA ALA A 68 5.05 -3.53 13.16
C ALA A 68 6.21 -4.20 13.91
N LYS A 69 6.53 -5.46 13.59
CA LYS A 69 7.67 -6.18 14.17
C LYS A 69 9.01 -5.54 13.80
N ASN A 70 9.18 -5.15 12.54
CA ASN A 70 10.40 -4.51 12.07
C ASN A 70 10.59 -3.13 12.72
N ALA A 71 9.54 -2.31 12.83
CA ALA A 71 9.59 -1.02 13.50
C ALA A 71 9.93 -1.16 15.00
N ALA A 72 9.41 -2.19 15.67
CA ALA A 72 9.78 -2.51 17.05
C ALA A 72 11.27 -2.89 17.16
N MET A 73 11.80 -3.64 16.19
CA MET A 73 13.22 -4.00 16.15
C MET A 73 14.12 -2.78 15.88
N VAL A 74 13.71 -1.85 15.00
CA VAL A 74 14.41 -0.57 14.78
C VAL A 74 14.43 0.25 16.07
N THR A 75 13.29 0.32 16.77
CA THR A 75 13.17 1.00 18.06
C THR A 75 14.11 0.40 19.11
N ALA A 76 14.17 -0.94 19.20
CA ALA A 76 15.06 -1.63 20.11
C ALA A 76 16.54 -1.38 19.78
N LYS A 77 16.92 -1.41 18.49
CA LYS A 77 18.28 -1.06 18.04
C LYS A 77 18.64 0.37 18.45
N ARG A 78 17.75 1.34 18.19
CA ARG A 78 17.93 2.74 18.59
C ARG A 78 18.17 2.88 20.09
N ALA A 79 17.41 2.15 20.91
CA ALA A 79 17.59 2.13 22.36
C ALA A 79 18.98 1.62 22.78
N ILE A 80 19.45 0.57 22.12
CA ILE A 80 20.78 -0.02 22.38
C ILE A 80 21.89 0.96 21.99
N TYR A 81 21.80 1.58 20.81
CA TYR A 81 22.80 2.57 20.36
C TYR A 81 22.85 3.81 21.27
N ALA A 82 21.72 4.22 21.83
CA ALA A 82 21.69 5.30 22.82
C ALA A 82 22.49 4.96 24.09
N ARG A 83 22.51 3.68 24.51
CA ARG A 83 23.32 3.20 25.64
C ARG A 83 24.81 3.17 25.29
N GLU A 84 25.14 2.81 24.06
CA GLU A 84 26.53 2.76 23.58
C GLU A 84 27.16 4.16 23.51
N THR A 85 26.36 5.19 23.16
CA THR A 85 26.86 6.58 23.13
C THR A 85 27.19 7.14 24.52
N GLU A 86 26.63 6.57 25.59
CA GLU A 86 27.00 6.87 26.98
C GLU A 86 28.21 6.05 27.48
N LEU A 87 28.57 4.95 26.80
CA LEU A 87 29.64 4.04 27.19
C LEU A 87 30.76 4.01 26.14
N SER A 88 31.77 4.85 26.36
CA SER A 88 33.01 4.92 25.57
C SER A 88 33.81 3.60 25.66
N SER A 89 33.49 2.59 24.84
CA SER A 89 34.43 1.55 24.38
C SER A 89 33.76 0.54 23.43
N ASP A 90 34.59 -0.11 22.61
CA ASP A 90 34.26 -1.18 21.66
C ASP A 90 33.39 -2.31 22.27
N ILE A 91 32.07 -2.18 22.21
CA ILE A 91 31.14 -3.22 22.69
C ILE A 91 30.53 -3.93 21.49
N ASP A 92 30.63 -5.27 21.51
CA ASP A 92 29.96 -6.12 20.52
C ASP A 92 28.43 -5.94 20.61
N ILE A 93 27.81 -5.39 19.57
CA ILE A 93 26.36 -5.16 19.46
C ILE A 93 25.57 -6.45 19.77
N CYS A 94 26.10 -7.63 19.42
CA CYS A 94 25.46 -8.91 19.72
C CYS A 94 25.38 -9.21 21.22
N SER A 95 26.31 -8.69 22.02
CA SER A 95 26.30 -8.85 23.48
C SER A 95 25.32 -7.89 24.16
N LEU A 96 25.16 -6.67 23.63
CA LEU A 96 24.18 -5.70 24.12
C LEU A 96 22.74 -6.12 23.81
N MET A 97 22.49 -6.73 22.65
CA MET A 97 21.16 -7.27 22.31
C MET A 97 20.72 -8.41 23.26
N LYS A 98 21.67 -9.09 23.92
CA LYS A 98 21.39 -10.17 24.89
C LYS A 98 21.17 -9.66 26.31
N GLN A 99 21.55 -8.41 26.60
CA GLN A 99 21.23 -7.82 27.89
C GLN A 99 19.73 -7.50 27.91
N ALA A 100 19.05 -8.03 28.93
CA ALA A 100 17.64 -7.72 29.14
C ALA A 100 17.48 -6.20 29.32
N VAL A 101 16.55 -5.62 28.56
CA VAL A 101 16.10 -4.24 28.74
C VAL A 101 15.49 -4.15 30.14
N SER A 102 15.85 -3.12 30.91
CA SER A 102 15.24 -2.93 32.24
C SER A 102 13.77 -2.56 32.11
N GLU A 103 12.94 -2.89 33.11
CA GLU A 103 11.50 -2.56 33.10
C GLU A 103 11.23 -1.05 33.00
N GLU A 104 12.18 -0.21 33.43
CA GLU A 104 12.14 1.26 33.33
C GLU A 104 12.40 1.74 31.89
N GLU A 105 13.38 1.16 31.20
CA GLU A 105 13.67 1.47 29.79
C GLU A 105 12.54 1.00 28.88
N GLU A 106 11.97 -0.17 29.15
CA GLU A 106 10.82 -0.70 28.42
C GLU A 106 9.61 0.24 28.52
N LYS A 107 9.43 0.92 29.66
CA LYS A 107 8.38 1.94 29.86
C LYS A 107 8.63 3.24 29.11
N ARG A 108 9.88 3.58 28.80
CA ARG A 108 10.26 4.80 28.06
C ARG A 108 10.33 4.59 26.55
N LEU A 109 10.32 3.33 26.09
CA LEU A 109 10.41 3.02 24.68
C LEU A 109 9.06 3.17 23.98
N PHE A 110 9.03 4.11 23.03
CA PHE A 110 7.91 4.33 22.13
C PHE A 110 8.39 4.17 20.69
N VAL A 111 7.59 3.48 19.88
CA VAL A 111 7.79 3.41 18.44
C VAL A 111 7.33 4.73 17.84
N THR A 112 8.24 5.37 17.10
CA THR A 112 8.05 6.68 16.48
C THR A 112 7.79 6.54 14.98
N THR A 113 7.29 7.61 14.35
CA THR A 113 7.05 7.63 12.90
C THR A 113 8.33 7.32 12.11
N SER A 114 9.48 7.82 12.55
CA SER A 114 10.78 7.56 11.93
C SER A 114 11.18 6.08 11.96
N ASP A 115 10.78 5.32 12.98
CA ASP A 115 11.09 3.88 13.06
C ASP A 115 10.31 3.09 12.00
N PHE A 116 9.08 3.52 11.71
CA PHE A 116 8.28 2.96 10.61
C PHE A 116 8.82 3.36 9.25
N GLU A 117 9.21 4.62 9.05
CA GLU A 117 9.83 5.08 7.80
C GLU A 117 11.12 4.31 7.48
N GLU A 118 11.95 4.02 8.49
CA GLU A 118 13.14 3.19 8.33
C GLU A 118 12.77 1.73 7.97
N ALA A 119 11.78 1.16 8.67
CA ALA A 119 11.34 -0.21 8.40
C ALA A 119 10.69 -0.39 7.02
N LEU A 120 10.13 0.67 6.44
CA LEU A 120 9.52 0.65 5.09
C LEU A 120 10.56 0.57 3.96
N LYS A 121 11.80 1.01 4.18
CA LYS A 121 12.85 1.04 3.13
C LYS A 121 13.19 -0.34 2.57
N ASP A 122 13.16 -1.35 3.43
CA ASP A 122 13.48 -2.74 3.08
C ASP A 122 12.22 -3.58 2.77
N PHE A 123 11.05 -2.93 2.69
CA PHE A 123 9.77 -3.62 2.58
C PHE A 123 9.32 -3.76 1.13
N GLN A 124 8.97 -4.98 0.73
CA GLN A 124 8.32 -5.26 -0.56
C GLN A 124 6.89 -5.76 -0.30
N PRO A 125 5.84 -5.06 -0.77
CA PRO A 125 4.45 -5.46 -0.52
C PRO A 125 4.13 -6.84 -1.09
N THR A 126 3.29 -7.59 -0.39
CA THR A 126 2.91 -8.94 -0.82
C THR A 126 2.15 -8.92 -2.14
N LEU A 127 1.25 -7.95 -2.36
CA LEU A 127 0.48 -7.88 -3.61
C LEU A 127 1.34 -7.56 -4.84
N THR A 128 2.39 -6.75 -4.67
CA THR A 128 3.35 -6.47 -5.75
C THR A 128 4.15 -7.72 -6.13
N ARG A 129 4.50 -8.58 -5.14
CA ARG A 129 5.21 -9.84 -5.39
C ARG A 129 4.37 -10.85 -6.17
N GLU A 130 3.08 -10.91 -5.91
CA GLU A 130 2.16 -11.83 -6.58
C GLU A 130 1.61 -11.28 -7.90
N GLY A 131 2.02 -10.07 -8.31
CA GLY A 131 1.62 -9.44 -9.57
C GLY A 131 0.18 -8.92 -9.57
N PHE A 132 -0.39 -8.66 -8.39
CA PHE A 132 -1.72 -8.08 -8.29
C PHE A 132 -1.70 -6.58 -8.57
N SER A 133 -2.77 -6.13 -9.21
CA SER A 133 -3.03 -4.73 -9.48
C SER A 133 -3.60 -4.08 -8.22
N THR A 134 -2.98 -2.98 -7.80
CA THR A 134 -3.41 -2.22 -6.62
C THR A 134 -3.93 -0.86 -7.06
N ILE A 135 -4.70 -0.21 -6.19
CA ILE A 135 -5.00 1.20 -6.34
C ILE A 135 -3.69 1.96 -6.06
N PRO A 136 -3.19 2.78 -7.00
CA PRO A 136 -1.95 3.53 -6.83
C PRO A 136 -2.14 4.64 -5.78
N ASP A 137 -1.08 5.09 -5.11
CA ASP A 137 -1.17 6.14 -4.07
C ASP A 137 -0.98 7.57 -4.60
N VAL A 138 -0.76 7.72 -5.92
CA VAL A 138 -0.56 9.02 -6.56
C VAL A 138 -1.89 9.76 -6.63
N THR A 139 -1.92 11.00 -6.15
CA THR A 139 -3.09 11.88 -6.16
C THR A 139 -2.91 13.03 -7.15
N TRP A 140 -3.99 13.76 -7.44
CA TRP A 140 -3.88 14.97 -8.27
C TRP A 140 -3.07 16.10 -7.64
N ASP A 141 -2.94 16.11 -6.31
CA ASP A 141 -2.12 17.09 -5.61
C ASP A 141 -0.62 16.86 -5.89
N ASP A 142 -0.24 15.65 -6.30
CA ASP A 142 1.11 15.30 -6.71
C ASP A 142 1.41 15.71 -8.17
N ILE A 143 0.42 16.27 -8.91
CA ILE A 143 0.51 16.63 -10.33
C ILE A 143 0.24 18.12 -10.54
N GLY A 144 1.26 18.88 -10.95
CA GLY A 144 1.13 20.31 -11.23
C GLY A 144 0.69 20.65 -12.66
N GLY A 145 -0.25 21.60 -12.80
CA GLY A 145 -0.51 22.33 -14.05
C GLY A 145 -1.27 21.59 -15.15
N LEU A 146 -1.94 20.49 -14.82
CA LEU A 146 -2.70 19.65 -15.77
C LEU A 146 -4.22 19.68 -15.52
N ASP A 147 -4.75 20.81 -15.07
CA ASP A 147 -6.18 20.94 -14.69
C ASP A 147 -7.13 20.60 -15.85
N HIS A 148 -6.80 21.02 -17.07
CA HIS A 148 -7.58 20.69 -18.27
C HIS A 148 -7.63 19.17 -18.55
N VAL A 149 -6.53 18.44 -18.29
CA VAL A 149 -6.47 16.99 -18.43
C VAL A 149 -7.27 16.32 -17.31
N ARG A 150 -7.16 16.85 -16.09
CA ARG A 150 -7.95 16.41 -14.93
C ARG A 150 -9.43 16.52 -15.19
N GLU A 151 -9.92 17.66 -15.67
CA GLU A 151 -11.33 17.86 -16.02
C GLU A 151 -11.78 16.89 -17.13
N ALA A 152 -10.95 16.70 -18.16
CA ALA A 152 -11.25 15.73 -19.22
C ALA A 152 -11.42 14.32 -18.66
N PHE A 153 -10.46 13.80 -17.87
CA PHE A 153 -10.61 12.47 -17.26
C PHE A 153 -11.75 12.40 -16.24
N TYR A 154 -12.03 13.49 -15.52
CA TYR A 154 -13.17 13.55 -14.62
C TYR A 154 -14.48 13.27 -15.36
N HIS A 155 -14.72 13.97 -16.47
CA HIS A 155 -15.94 13.84 -17.25
C HIS A 155 -16.06 12.49 -17.97
N HIS A 156 -14.96 11.96 -18.52
CA HIS A 156 -15.02 10.76 -19.36
C HIS A 156 -14.87 9.45 -18.57
N VAL A 157 -14.11 9.45 -17.47
CA VAL A 157 -13.79 8.26 -16.65
C VAL A 157 -14.42 8.34 -15.26
N ILE A 158 -13.95 9.24 -14.40
CA ILE A 158 -14.23 9.23 -12.96
C ILE A 158 -15.72 9.41 -12.66
N ARG A 159 -16.41 10.29 -13.40
CA ARG A 159 -17.84 10.57 -13.19
C ARG A 159 -18.70 9.30 -13.25
N ARG A 160 -18.35 8.32 -14.09
CA ARG A 160 -19.13 7.08 -14.21
C ARG A 160 -18.98 6.18 -13.00
N PHE A 161 -17.78 6.11 -12.44
CA PHE A 161 -17.53 5.36 -11.21
C PHE A 161 -18.24 6.00 -10.01
N LYS A 162 -18.26 7.34 -9.95
CA LYS A 162 -18.95 8.08 -8.87
C LYS A 162 -20.48 8.06 -9.00
N PHE A 163 -21.03 8.09 -10.22
CA PHE A 163 -22.48 8.20 -10.47
C PHE A 163 -22.97 7.17 -11.52
N PRO A 164 -22.96 5.86 -11.20
CA PRO A 164 -23.33 4.81 -12.14
C PRO A 164 -24.80 4.88 -12.57
N GLU A 165 -25.70 5.34 -11.69
CA GLU A 165 -27.14 5.46 -11.99
C GLU A 165 -27.43 6.46 -13.13
N GLU A 166 -26.66 7.55 -13.23
CA GLU A 166 -26.81 8.56 -14.29
C GLU A 166 -26.35 8.03 -15.67
N CYS A 167 -25.54 6.98 -15.69
CA CYS A 167 -24.93 6.43 -16.90
C CYS A 167 -25.72 5.26 -17.52
N LYS A 168 -26.74 4.71 -16.83
CA LYS A 168 -27.54 3.56 -17.31
C LYS A 168 -28.35 3.86 -18.59
N GLY A 169 -28.61 5.13 -18.91
CA GLY A 169 -29.32 5.55 -20.12
C GLY A 169 -28.44 5.75 -21.37
N PHE A 170 -27.10 5.70 -21.22
CA PHE A 170 -26.13 5.93 -22.30
C PHE A 170 -25.36 4.64 -22.60
N GLU A 171 -26.05 3.61 -23.08
CA GLU A 171 -25.46 2.29 -23.42
C GLU A 171 -24.35 2.35 -24.50
N ASN A 172 -24.22 3.46 -25.24
CA ASN A 172 -23.39 3.55 -26.45
C ASN A 172 -22.26 4.59 -26.44
N CYS A 173 -21.87 5.13 -25.29
CA CYS A 173 -20.77 6.10 -25.24
C CYS A 173 -19.67 5.67 -24.28
N LEU A 174 -19.19 4.42 -24.33
CA LEU A 174 -17.93 4.07 -23.67
C LEU A 174 -16.78 4.50 -24.60
N GLU A 175 -16.12 5.61 -24.29
CA GLU A 175 -14.82 5.89 -24.91
C GLU A 175 -13.82 4.91 -24.31
N THR A 176 -13.45 3.90 -25.10
CA THR A 176 -12.70 2.72 -24.66
C THR A 176 -11.18 2.87 -24.77
N GLY A 177 -10.65 4.08 -24.94
CA GLY A 177 -9.22 4.26 -25.01
C GLY A 177 -8.78 5.72 -24.99
N PHE A 178 -7.80 6.01 -24.12
CA PHE A 178 -7.12 7.30 -24.05
C PHE A 178 -5.67 7.11 -24.47
N LEU A 179 -5.15 8.00 -25.32
CA LEU A 179 -3.74 8.04 -25.70
C LEU A 179 -3.08 9.28 -25.09
N LEU A 180 -2.24 9.06 -24.08
CA LEU A 180 -1.39 10.12 -23.53
C LEU A 180 -0.06 10.14 -24.27
N TYR A 181 0.25 11.25 -24.95
CA TYR A 181 1.51 11.42 -25.69
C TYR A 181 2.20 12.72 -25.30
N GLY A 182 3.52 12.76 -25.45
CA GLY A 182 4.35 13.92 -25.11
C GLY A 182 5.78 13.54 -24.76
N PRO A 183 6.68 14.52 -24.53
CA PRO A 183 8.09 14.28 -24.19
C PRO A 183 8.25 13.40 -22.95
N PRO A 184 9.37 12.66 -22.81
CA PRO A 184 9.65 11.93 -21.57
C PRO A 184 9.69 12.89 -20.38
N GLY A 185 9.22 12.44 -19.21
CA GLY A 185 9.18 13.26 -18.00
C GLY A 185 7.95 14.17 -17.81
N CYS A 186 7.02 14.25 -18.78
CA CYS A 186 5.79 15.06 -18.63
C CYS A 186 4.66 14.41 -17.81
N GLY A 187 4.97 13.49 -16.89
CA GLY A 187 3.97 12.95 -15.94
C GLY A 187 2.87 12.05 -16.52
N LYS A 188 2.95 11.58 -17.78
CA LYS A 188 1.90 10.74 -18.40
C LYS A 188 1.48 9.53 -17.55
N THR A 189 2.46 8.78 -17.04
CA THR A 189 2.19 7.62 -16.17
C THR A 189 1.60 8.05 -14.83
N LEU A 190 2.06 9.17 -14.27
CA LEU A 190 1.53 9.72 -13.02
C LEU A 190 0.07 10.16 -13.17
N VAL A 191 -0.30 10.78 -14.29
CA VAL A 191 -1.70 11.13 -14.60
C VAL A 191 -2.56 9.88 -14.65
N ALA A 192 -2.12 8.82 -15.33
CA ALA A 192 -2.86 7.57 -15.40
C ALA A 192 -3.04 6.93 -14.00
N GLN A 193 -2.02 7.01 -13.15
CA GLN A 193 -2.09 6.56 -11.76
C GLN A 193 -3.06 7.42 -10.94
N ALA A 194 -2.99 8.76 -11.03
CA ALA A 194 -3.89 9.66 -10.30
C ALA A 194 -5.36 9.48 -10.70
N VAL A 195 -5.63 9.26 -11.99
CA VAL A 195 -6.99 8.94 -12.47
C VAL A 195 -7.48 7.63 -11.85
N ALA A 196 -6.64 6.60 -11.79
CA ALA A 196 -7.01 5.31 -11.20
C ALA A 196 -7.22 5.40 -9.69
N ASN A 197 -6.37 6.18 -8.98
CA ASN A 197 -6.54 6.48 -7.57
C ASN A 197 -7.86 7.21 -7.31
N GLU A 198 -8.17 8.28 -8.05
CA GLU A 198 -9.41 9.03 -7.85
C GLU A 198 -10.67 8.21 -8.20
N ALA A 199 -10.57 7.34 -9.21
CA ALA A 199 -11.65 6.41 -9.55
C ALA A 199 -11.77 5.26 -8.54
N GLY A 200 -10.78 5.04 -7.66
CA GLY A 200 -10.76 3.93 -6.70
C GLY A 200 -10.65 2.57 -7.38
N VAL A 201 -9.95 2.49 -8.52
CA VAL A 201 -9.85 1.28 -9.34
C VAL A 201 -8.44 0.73 -9.37
N ASN A 202 -8.34 -0.58 -9.58
CA ASN A 202 -7.08 -1.29 -9.75
C ASN A 202 -6.33 -0.76 -10.99
N PHE A 203 -5.06 -0.39 -10.80
CA PHE A 203 -4.20 0.10 -11.87
C PHE A 203 -3.25 -0.99 -12.38
N ILE A 204 -3.41 -1.40 -13.64
CA ILE A 204 -2.54 -2.39 -14.28
C ILE A 204 -1.55 -1.64 -15.17
N HIS A 205 -0.31 -1.55 -14.74
CA HIS A 205 0.77 -1.02 -15.56
C HIS A 205 1.45 -2.16 -16.33
N VAL A 206 1.53 -2.03 -17.65
CA VAL A 206 2.32 -2.96 -18.46
C VAL A 206 3.24 -2.19 -19.40
N GLU A 207 4.53 -2.48 -19.31
CA GLU A 207 5.53 -1.94 -20.22
C GLU A 207 5.62 -2.84 -21.46
N GLY A 208 5.58 -2.26 -22.66
CA GLY A 208 5.67 -3.01 -23.92
C GLY A 208 6.82 -4.04 -23.98
N PRO A 209 8.04 -3.72 -23.52
CA PRO A 209 9.15 -4.67 -23.46
C PRO A 209 8.89 -5.90 -22.56
N GLN A 210 8.06 -5.79 -21.51
CA GLN A 210 7.75 -6.91 -20.61
C GLN A 210 6.92 -8.00 -21.31
N PHE A 211 6.08 -7.63 -22.29
CA PHE A 211 5.32 -8.60 -23.07
C PHE A 211 6.23 -9.43 -24.00
N LEU A 212 7.25 -8.82 -24.58
CA LEU A 212 8.15 -9.49 -25.51
C LEU A 212 9.04 -10.52 -24.79
N ASN A 213 9.48 -10.23 -23.56
CA ASN A 213 10.38 -11.11 -22.82
C ASN A 213 9.67 -12.26 -22.09
N LYS A 214 8.36 -12.16 -21.79
CA LYS A 214 7.62 -13.21 -21.07
C LYS A 214 7.25 -14.41 -21.92
N TYR A 215 7.24 -14.26 -23.24
CA TYR A 215 6.81 -15.29 -24.21
C TYR A 215 7.95 -15.79 -25.11
N VAL A 216 9.20 -15.39 -24.85
CA VAL A 216 10.37 -16.03 -25.45
C VAL A 216 10.87 -17.08 -24.46
N GLY A 217 10.29 -18.26 -24.58
CA GLY A 217 10.60 -19.51 -23.89
C GLY A 217 9.91 -20.64 -24.61
#